data_AF-A0A6A4EIY2-F1
#
_entry.id   AF-A0A6A4EIY2-F1
#
_cell.length_a   1.000
_cell.length_b   1.000
_cell.length_c   1.000
_cell.angle_alpha   90.00
_cell.angle_beta   90.00
_cell.angle_gamma   90.00
#
_symmetry.space_group_name_H-M   'P 1'
#
loop_
_entity.id
_entity.type
_entity.pdbx_description
1 polymer ?
#
loop_
_entity_poly.entity_id
_entity_poly.type
_entity_poly.pdbx_seq_one_letter_code
_entity_poly.pdbx_strand_id
1 'polypeptide(L)'
;MRVKLKMETTDARALEPPCVQYQNTSERPVNGEWSLKDKIMVKGVPFDNWGVLILDEVNTSEVRKFVRTLCDVGRQRGLSLKNAGPVIVHQNEHRSADVEKLVQICYEQVAKRGVPEMLLVVLPDTRSWQYGPVKVMTDTVLGVSCQCVASKNLRKANAPFCANVCLKLNMRLDGKNAVLRDPLPLLSRSPTIIIGADLEHPRPGMGAQPSIAAVVASMDAYSAQYAARLGAQKATSDIQKLPNMLRELFHAYYERTKRRPEHVIYYRDGVGDGQYFDILEAEIRALRKACKMISDNYSPPITFIVANKRHLTRAFPVDRRDADRKGNVKPGTIIDTGVVDPHRFDFFLYGHSSIQGTSKPCHYTVLYDENKLSADDIQLLTYHLGYTFSRSTHAVSVAAPVYYANEAAAHARHFLKEAPEDESSDTVSCSSGSKFLFAEVHKNVQNKMFFI
;
A
#
# COMPACT_ATOMS: atom_id res chain seq x y z
N MET A 1 36.68 18.46 -23.84
CA MET A 1 35.75 17.44 -23.30
C MET A 1 35.37 16.50 -24.43
N ARG A 2 35.49 15.17 -24.28
CA ARG A 2 35.01 14.19 -25.27
C ARG A 2 33.87 13.39 -24.64
N VAL A 3 32.72 13.33 -25.29
CA VAL A 3 31.55 12.56 -24.83
C VAL A 3 31.33 11.42 -25.82
N LYS A 4 31.26 10.18 -25.33
CA LYS A 4 30.98 9.01 -26.18
C LYS A 4 29.51 9.05 -26.62
N LEU A 5 29.24 8.69 -27.87
CA LEU A 5 27.88 8.64 -28.44
C LEU A 5 27.19 7.28 -28.23
N LYS A 6 27.88 6.30 -27.66
CA LYS A 6 27.35 4.96 -27.37
C LYS A 6 26.92 4.88 -25.91
N MET A 7 25.87 4.10 -25.64
CA MET A 7 25.46 3.79 -24.27
C MET A 7 26.57 3.04 -23.54
N GLU A 8 26.66 3.26 -22.23
CA GLU A 8 27.56 2.50 -21.36
C GLU A 8 27.04 1.06 -21.20
N THR A 9 27.94 0.09 -21.24
CA THR A 9 27.61 -1.32 -20.97
C THR A 9 27.98 -1.63 -19.54
N THR A 10 27.11 -2.32 -18.81
CA THR A 10 27.35 -2.72 -17.43
C THR A 10 26.86 -4.13 -17.20
N ASP A 11 27.47 -4.81 -16.23
CA ASP A 11 27.05 -6.12 -15.79
C ASP A 11 25.77 -6.03 -14.95
N ALA A 12 24.97 -7.08 -15.03
CA ALA A 12 23.73 -7.20 -14.28
C ALA A 12 23.54 -8.65 -13.83
N ARG A 13 22.89 -8.84 -12.68
CA ARG A 13 22.53 -10.16 -12.14
C ARG A 13 21.03 -10.29 -12.07
N ALA A 14 20.47 -11.46 -12.37
CA ALA A 14 19.04 -11.70 -12.23
C ALA A 14 18.78 -12.58 -11.00
N LEU A 15 18.00 -12.07 -10.06
CA LEU A 15 17.54 -12.82 -8.89
C LEU A 15 16.33 -13.69 -9.25
N GLU A 16 16.28 -14.87 -8.63
CA GLU A 16 15.13 -15.77 -8.77
C GLU A 16 13.91 -15.22 -7.99
N PRO A 17 12.69 -15.26 -8.59
CA PRO A 17 11.48 -14.83 -7.91
C PRO A 17 11.13 -15.81 -6.76
N PRO A 18 10.53 -15.35 -5.65
CA PRO A 18 10.14 -16.22 -4.55
C PRO A 18 8.95 -17.12 -4.95
N CYS A 19 8.79 -18.24 -4.27
CA CYS A 19 7.58 -19.06 -4.37
C CYS A 19 6.46 -18.44 -3.53
N VAL A 20 5.34 -18.12 -4.18
CA VAL A 20 4.15 -17.56 -3.54
C VAL A 20 3.27 -18.70 -3.03
N GLN A 21 2.96 -18.70 -1.74
CA GLN A 21 2.17 -19.70 -1.04
C GLN A 21 0.75 -19.20 -0.78
N TYR A 22 -0.22 -19.97 -1.24
CA TYR A 22 -1.64 -19.90 -0.89
C TYR A 22 -1.97 -21.04 0.09
N GLN A 23 -3.19 -21.13 0.63
CA GLN A 23 -3.53 -22.19 1.58
C GLN A 23 -3.33 -23.60 0.99
N ASN A 24 -3.70 -23.78 -0.28
CA ASN A 24 -3.78 -25.09 -0.93
C ASN A 24 -2.64 -25.37 -1.92
N THR A 25 -1.94 -24.35 -2.40
CA THR A 25 -0.90 -24.51 -3.43
C THR A 25 0.17 -23.43 -3.33
N SER A 26 1.34 -23.72 -3.88
CA SER A 26 2.40 -22.74 -4.11
C SER A 26 2.73 -22.63 -5.59
N GLU A 27 3.14 -21.46 -6.05
CA GLU A 27 3.54 -21.21 -7.44
C GLU A 27 4.76 -20.30 -7.45
N ARG A 28 5.77 -20.61 -8.28
CA ARG A 28 6.86 -19.68 -8.55
C ARG A 28 6.43 -18.78 -9.71
N PRO A 29 6.32 -17.46 -9.52
CA PRO A 29 5.91 -16.55 -10.58
C PRO A 29 6.84 -16.59 -11.78
N VAL A 30 6.28 -16.36 -12.96
CA VAL A 30 7.03 -16.27 -14.22
C VAL A 30 6.95 -14.86 -14.74
N ASN A 31 8.10 -14.20 -14.97
CA ASN A 31 8.18 -12.78 -15.31
C ASN A 31 7.40 -11.87 -14.34
N GLY A 32 7.39 -12.23 -13.06
CA GLY A 32 6.69 -11.48 -12.02
C GLY A 32 5.18 -11.68 -11.99
N GLU A 33 4.61 -12.65 -12.70
CA GLU A 33 3.16 -12.90 -12.74
C GLU A 33 2.80 -14.31 -12.28
N TRP A 34 1.64 -14.46 -11.64
CA TRP A 34 1.04 -15.76 -11.30
C TRP A 34 -0.50 -15.71 -11.40
N SER A 35 -1.15 -16.88 -11.35
CA SER A 35 -2.61 -16.97 -11.51
C SER A 35 -3.36 -17.15 -10.19
N LEU A 36 -4.54 -16.55 -10.06
CA LEU A 36 -5.49 -16.86 -8.97
C LEU A 36 -6.28 -18.14 -9.20
N LYS A 37 -6.18 -18.76 -10.39
CA LYS A 37 -6.95 -19.96 -10.72
C LYS A 37 -6.69 -21.07 -9.70
N ASP A 38 -7.78 -21.65 -9.20
CA ASP A 38 -7.82 -22.74 -8.20
C ASP A 38 -7.04 -22.47 -6.89
N LYS A 39 -6.74 -21.21 -6.56
CA LYS A 39 -6.08 -20.84 -5.31
C LYS A 39 -7.05 -20.42 -4.22
N ILE A 40 -6.73 -20.76 -2.98
CA ILE A 40 -7.46 -20.42 -1.75
C ILE A 40 -6.59 -19.52 -0.88
N MET A 41 -7.13 -18.40 -0.42
CA MET A 41 -6.40 -17.43 0.41
C MET A 41 -5.88 -18.07 1.70
N VAL A 42 -4.67 -17.70 2.14
CA VAL A 42 -4.04 -18.24 3.36
C VAL A 42 -4.93 -18.06 4.60
N LYS A 43 -5.56 -16.89 4.72
CA LYS A 43 -6.55 -16.57 5.75
C LYS A 43 -7.66 -15.76 5.10
N GLY A 44 -8.76 -16.41 4.73
CA GLY A 44 -9.98 -15.73 4.34
C GLY A 44 -10.80 -15.34 5.57
N VAL A 45 -11.18 -14.06 5.69
CA VAL A 45 -12.01 -13.58 6.81
C VAL A 45 -13.48 -13.59 6.39
N PRO A 46 -14.30 -14.52 6.92
CA PRO A 46 -15.72 -14.55 6.59
C PRO A 46 -16.43 -13.33 7.19
N PHE A 47 -17.45 -12.84 6.49
CA PHE A 47 -18.33 -11.77 6.98
C PHE A 47 -19.75 -12.02 6.48
N ASP A 48 -20.72 -11.46 7.19
CA ASP A 48 -22.14 -11.75 7.03
C ASP A 48 -23.00 -10.49 6.97
N ASN A 49 -22.72 -9.50 7.82
CA ASN A 49 -23.52 -8.28 7.88
C ASN A 49 -22.89 -7.16 7.07
N TRP A 50 -23.33 -7.02 5.82
CA TRP A 50 -22.80 -6.05 4.87
C TRP A 50 -23.88 -5.46 3.97
N GLY A 51 -23.56 -4.32 3.35
CA GLY A 51 -24.47 -3.57 2.49
C GLY A 51 -23.84 -3.16 1.17
N VAL A 52 -24.70 -2.81 0.21
CA VAL A 52 -24.33 -2.25 -1.09
C VAL A 52 -25.00 -0.88 -1.25
N LEU A 53 -24.20 0.17 -1.43
CA LEU A 53 -24.68 1.50 -1.79
C LEU A 53 -24.48 1.74 -3.29
N ILE A 54 -25.53 2.14 -3.99
CA ILE A 54 -25.51 2.44 -5.42
C ILE A 54 -25.59 3.95 -5.64
N LEU A 55 -24.48 4.55 -6.11
CA LEU A 55 -24.35 5.98 -6.42
C LEU A 55 -24.34 6.27 -7.94
N ASP A 56 -24.85 5.34 -8.74
CA ASP A 56 -24.96 5.46 -10.20
C ASP A 56 -26.34 5.01 -10.68
N GLU A 57 -26.71 5.35 -11.91
CA GLU A 57 -27.96 4.92 -12.55
C GLU A 57 -27.86 3.49 -13.11
N VAL A 58 -27.68 2.51 -12.21
CA VAL A 58 -27.62 1.08 -12.58
C VAL A 58 -28.81 0.30 -12.06
N ASN A 59 -29.26 -0.69 -12.84
CA ASN A 59 -30.36 -1.54 -12.44
C ASN A 59 -29.93 -2.45 -11.27
N THR A 60 -30.73 -2.47 -10.19
CA THR A 60 -30.49 -3.31 -9.01
C THR A 60 -30.33 -4.80 -9.36
N SER A 61 -30.95 -5.29 -10.44
CA SER A 61 -30.77 -6.67 -10.92
C SER A 61 -29.33 -6.97 -11.40
N GLU A 62 -28.66 -6.02 -12.05
CA GLU A 62 -27.25 -6.15 -12.45
C GLU A 62 -26.34 -6.23 -11.21
N VAL A 63 -26.60 -5.37 -10.22
CA VAL A 63 -25.87 -5.39 -8.95
C VAL A 63 -26.07 -6.72 -8.21
N ARG A 64 -27.31 -7.24 -8.15
CA ARG A 64 -27.58 -8.57 -7.55
C ARG A 64 -26.88 -9.70 -8.31
N LYS A 65 -26.73 -9.62 -9.63
CA LYS A 65 -25.96 -10.60 -10.41
C LYS A 65 -24.46 -10.53 -10.06
N PHE A 66 -23.91 -9.33 -9.97
CA PHE A 66 -22.53 -9.12 -9.53
C PHE A 66 -22.30 -9.67 -8.13
N VAL A 67 -23.16 -9.34 -7.16
CA VAL A 67 -23.08 -9.82 -5.77
C VAL A 67 -23.08 -11.34 -5.70
N ARG A 68 -24.00 -12.02 -6.41
CA ARG A 68 -24.01 -13.50 -6.45
C ARG A 68 -22.70 -14.07 -6.96
N THR A 69 -22.20 -13.54 -8.08
CA THR A 69 -20.93 -13.97 -8.66
C THR A 69 -19.75 -13.73 -7.70
N LEU A 70 -19.74 -12.58 -7.02
CA LEU A 70 -18.73 -12.24 -6.02
C LEU A 70 -18.78 -13.21 -4.82
N CYS A 71 -19.96 -13.55 -4.32
CA CYS A 71 -20.13 -14.53 -3.25
C CYS A 71 -19.66 -15.93 -3.67
N ASP A 72 -20.01 -16.38 -4.88
CA ASP A 72 -19.60 -17.68 -5.41
C ASP A 72 -18.08 -17.78 -5.57
N VAL A 73 -17.47 -16.77 -6.20
CA VAL A 73 -16.01 -16.70 -6.37
C VAL A 73 -15.32 -16.55 -5.02
N GLY A 74 -15.84 -15.71 -4.12
CA GLY A 74 -15.32 -15.57 -2.76
C GLY A 74 -15.23 -16.92 -2.05
N ARG A 75 -16.33 -17.69 -2.05
CA ARG A 75 -16.36 -19.05 -1.48
C ARG A 75 -15.29 -19.97 -2.08
N GLN A 76 -15.12 -19.96 -3.41
CA GLN A 76 -14.09 -20.74 -4.10
C GLN A 76 -12.66 -20.30 -3.75
N ARG A 77 -12.46 -19.04 -3.32
CA ARG A 77 -11.17 -18.47 -2.90
C ARG A 77 -10.95 -18.50 -1.39
N GLY A 78 -11.84 -19.13 -0.62
CA GLY A 78 -11.75 -19.21 0.85
C GLY A 78 -12.27 -17.98 1.60
N LEU A 79 -12.91 -17.03 0.91
CA LEU A 79 -13.54 -15.85 1.50
C LEU A 79 -15.07 -16.02 1.53
N SER A 80 -15.64 -16.41 2.68
CA SER A 80 -17.08 -16.66 2.78
C SER A 80 -17.86 -15.36 3.05
N LEU A 81 -18.56 -14.88 2.01
CA LEU A 81 -19.60 -13.86 2.10
C LEU A 81 -20.92 -14.58 2.41
N LYS A 82 -21.24 -14.75 3.69
CA LYS A 82 -22.32 -15.67 4.14
C LYS A 82 -23.71 -15.23 3.66
N ASN A 83 -24.02 -13.94 3.76
CA ASN A 83 -25.27 -13.39 3.24
C ASN A 83 -25.14 -12.96 1.77
N ALA A 84 -25.77 -13.71 0.86
CA ALA A 84 -25.88 -13.35 -0.56
C ALA A 84 -27.00 -12.34 -0.88
N GLY A 85 -27.78 -11.93 0.12
CA GLY A 85 -28.81 -10.89 0.06
C GLY A 85 -28.46 -9.70 0.97
N PRO A 86 -27.36 -8.96 0.68
CA PRO A 86 -27.00 -7.79 1.46
C PRO A 86 -28.10 -6.73 1.42
N VAL A 87 -28.08 -5.81 2.38
CA VAL A 87 -28.89 -4.58 2.28
C VAL A 87 -28.43 -3.83 1.03
N ILE A 88 -29.38 -3.38 0.20
CA ILE A 88 -29.06 -2.56 -0.97
C ILE A 88 -29.79 -1.23 -0.81
N VAL A 89 -29.02 -0.14 -0.84
CA VAL A 89 -29.54 1.23 -0.85
C VAL A 89 -29.19 1.87 -2.18
N HIS A 90 -30.18 2.46 -2.83
CA HIS A 90 -29.98 3.17 -4.08
C HIS A 90 -30.16 4.68 -3.86
N GLN A 91 -29.26 5.50 -4.41
CA GLN A 91 -29.38 6.97 -4.32
C GLN A 91 -30.74 7.51 -4.81
N ASN A 92 -31.39 6.81 -5.75
CA ASN A 92 -32.68 7.22 -6.33
C ASN A 92 -33.84 7.16 -5.32
N GLU A 93 -33.68 6.39 -4.24
CA GLU A 93 -34.62 6.30 -3.12
C GLU A 93 -34.47 7.50 -2.15
N HIS A 94 -33.39 8.27 -2.28
CA HIS A 94 -33.00 9.35 -1.37
C HIS A 94 -32.46 10.57 -2.13
N ARG A 95 -33.19 11.07 -3.13
CA ARG A 95 -32.72 12.08 -4.10
C ARG A 95 -32.22 13.41 -3.51
N SER A 96 -32.63 13.75 -2.29
CA SER A 96 -32.20 14.97 -1.59
C SER A 96 -30.97 14.78 -0.70
N ALA A 97 -30.48 13.55 -0.52
CA ALA A 97 -29.33 13.25 0.32
C ALA A 97 -28.02 13.43 -0.46
N ASP A 98 -27.04 14.07 0.18
CA ASP A 98 -25.67 14.06 -0.31
C ASP A 98 -25.00 12.68 -0.12
N VAL A 99 -23.78 12.53 -0.66
CA VAL A 99 -23.03 11.28 -0.60
C VAL A 99 -22.75 10.86 0.84
N GLU A 100 -22.41 11.79 1.72
CA GLU A 100 -22.07 11.49 3.12
C GLU A 100 -23.31 10.92 3.84
N LYS A 101 -24.48 11.54 3.65
CA LYS A 101 -25.76 11.09 4.19
C LYS A 101 -26.20 9.75 3.59
N LEU A 102 -25.97 9.50 2.29
CA LEU A 102 -26.26 8.22 1.66
C LEU A 102 -25.44 7.07 2.25
N VAL A 103 -24.15 7.30 2.53
CA VAL A 103 -23.28 6.32 3.21
C VAL A 103 -23.80 6.05 4.62
N GLN A 104 -24.17 7.11 5.36
CA GLN A 104 -24.76 6.99 6.69
C GLN A 104 -26.06 6.17 6.67
N ILE A 105 -26.98 6.45 5.73
CA ILE A 105 -28.24 5.71 5.57
C ILE A 105 -27.97 4.22 5.29
N CYS A 106 -27.04 3.92 4.37
CA CYS A 106 -26.68 2.54 4.08
C CYS A 106 -26.11 1.82 5.31
N TYR A 107 -25.20 2.47 6.03
CA TYR A 107 -24.66 1.95 7.28
C TYR A 107 -25.76 1.66 8.32
N GLU A 108 -26.66 2.61 8.56
CA GLU A 108 -27.76 2.45 9.52
C GLU A 108 -28.72 1.32 9.14
N GLN A 109 -29.01 1.14 7.84
CA GLN A 109 -29.85 0.03 7.39
C GLN A 109 -29.17 -1.34 7.59
N VAL A 110 -27.85 -1.43 7.38
CA VAL A 110 -27.08 -2.63 7.72
C VAL A 110 -27.02 -2.84 9.23
N ALA A 111 -26.90 -1.76 10.00
CA ALA A 111 -26.82 -1.78 11.46
C ALA A 111 -28.08 -2.37 12.12
N LYS A 112 -29.25 -2.25 11.47
CA LYS A 112 -30.50 -2.88 11.92
C LYS A 112 -30.44 -4.42 11.95
N ARG A 113 -29.49 -5.04 11.23
CA ARG A 113 -29.29 -6.50 11.19
C ARG A 113 -28.13 -6.98 12.05
N GLY A 114 -27.41 -6.08 12.72
CA GLY A 114 -26.21 -6.39 13.52
C GLY A 114 -25.09 -5.37 13.28
N VAL A 115 -23.88 -5.63 13.79
CA VAL A 115 -22.73 -4.74 13.56
C VAL A 115 -22.31 -4.77 12.09
N PRO A 116 -22.26 -3.64 11.36
CA PRO A 116 -21.82 -3.64 9.96
C PRO A 116 -20.33 -4.00 9.82
N GLU A 117 -20.03 -5.00 8.99
CA GLU A 117 -18.65 -5.47 8.77
C GLU A 117 -18.04 -4.86 7.51
N MET A 118 -18.87 -4.64 6.48
CA MET A 118 -18.43 -4.14 5.18
C MET A 118 -19.50 -3.37 4.42
N LEU A 119 -19.08 -2.33 3.69
CA LEU A 119 -19.89 -1.65 2.68
C LEU A 119 -19.24 -1.79 1.30
N LEU A 120 -20.01 -2.23 0.32
CA LEU A 120 -19.64 -2.19 -1.09
C LEU A 120 -20.31 -0.96 -1.72
N VAL A 121 -19.56 -0.10 -2.40
CA VAL A 121 -20.12 1.11 -3.02
C VAL A 121 -19.93 1.05 -4.53
N VAL A 122 -21.03 1.15 -5.27
CA VAL A 122 -21.02 1.27 -6.73
C VAL A 122 -20.93 2.74 -7.10
N LEU A 123 -19.86 3.10 -7.81
CA LEU A 123 -19.59 4.46 -8.28
C LEU A 123 -19.81 4.56 -9.80
N PRO A 124 -20.15 5.74 -10.34
CA PRO A 124 -20.31 5.92 -11.79
C PRO A 124 -19.06 5.56 -12.60
N ASP A 125 -17.88 5.94 -12.10
CA ASP A 125 -16.62 5.64 -12.77
C ASP A 125 -15.43 5.57 -11.79
N THR A 126 -14.24 5.27 -12.32
CA THR A 126 -13.01 5.06 -11.53
C THR A 126 -12.37 6.33 -10.98
N ARG A 127 -12.79 7.51 -11.45
CA ARG A 127 -12.34 8.85 -11.05
C ARG A 127 -13.51 9.68 -10.50
N SER A 128 -14.58 9.00 -10.08
CA SER A 128 -15.78 9.59 -9.50
C SER A 128 -15.43 10.50 -8.30
N TRP A 129 -15.94 11.72 -8.32
CA TRP A 129 -15.76 12.70 -7.25
C TRP A 129 -16.37 12.20 -5.93
N GLN A 130 -17.39 11.35 -6.01
CA GLN A 130 -18.05 10.72 -4.86
C GLN A 130 -17.12 9.79 -4.07
N TYR A 131 -15.98 9.35 -4.62
CA TYR A 131 -15.04 8.46 -3.93
C TYR A 131 -14.51 9.08 -2.62
N GLY A 132 -14.14 10.36 -2.65
CA GLY A 132 -13.56 11.06 -1.48
C GLY A 132 -14.51 11.06 -0.28
N PRO A 133 -15.73 11.63 -0.41
CA PRO A 133 -16.73 11.63 0.65
C PRO A 133 -17.08 10.24 1.18
N VAL A 134 -17.16 9.23 0.29
CA VAL A 134 -17.36 7.83 0.72
C VAL A 134 -16.23 7.37 1.65
N LYS A 135 -14.97 7.62 1.28
CA LYS A 135 -13.81 7.20 2.09
C LYS A 135 -13.70 7.95 3.41
N VAL A 136 -13.98 9.25 3.43
CA VAL A 136 -14.07 10.01 4.68
C VAL A 136 -15.11 9.36 5.59
N MET A 137 -16.34 9.18 5.11
CA MET A 137 -17.40 8.60 5.94
C MET A 137 -17.07 7.21 6.45
N THR A 138 -16.51 6.32 5.62
CA THR A 138 -16.27 4.93 6.04
C THR A 138 -15.04 4.80 6.93
N ASP A 139 -13.96 5.51 6.60
CA ASP A 139 -12.64 5.26 7.18
C ASP A 139 -12.34 6.21 8.36
N THR A 140 -13.02 7.37 8.49
CA THR A 140 -12.81 8.33 9.59
C THR A 140 -14.03 8.48 10.50
N VAL A 141 -15.26 8.44 9.96
CA VAL A 141 -16.49 8.68 10.76
C VAL A 141 -17.11 7.39 11.29
N LEU A 142 -17.43 6.45 10.39
CA LEU A 142 -18.18 5.23 10.73
C LEU A 142 -17.30 4.07 11.17
N GLY A 143 -16.04 4.04 10.74
CA GLY A 143 -15.10 2.97 11.07
C GLY A 143 -15.49 1.60 10.52
N VAL A 144 -16.01 1.55 9.29
CA VAL A 144 -16.44 0.32 8.60
C VAL A 144 -15.61 0.09 7.35
N SER A 145 -15.28 -1.17 7.06
CA SER A 145 -14.50 -1.50 5.86
C SER A 145 -15.30 -1.21 4.59
N CYS A 146 -14.72 -0.49 3.65
CA CYS A 146 -15.41 -0.12 2.40
C CYS A 146 -14.65 -0.52 1.14
N GLN A 147 -15.35 -1.09 0.15
CA GLN A 147 -14.82 -1.33 -1.19
C GLN A 147 -15.67 -0.64 -2.25
N CYS A 148 -15.03 0.20 -3.09
CA CYS A 148 -15.70 0.84 -4.21
C CYS A 148 -15.52 0.05 -5.51
N VAL A 149 -16.54 -0.02 -6.36
CA VAL A 149 -16.49 -0.64 -7.69
C VAL A 149 -17.14 0.31 -8.70
N ALA A 150 -16.47 0.58 -9.82
CA ALA A 150 -17.06 1.36 -10.90
C ALA A 150 -18.17 0.57 -11.60
N SER A 151 -19.29 1.20 -11.89
CA SER A 151 -20.50 0.59 -12.48
C SER A 151 -20.21 -0.11 -13.80
N LYS A 152 -19.34 0.45 -14.65
CA LYS A 152 -18.87 -0.17 -15.90
C LYS A 152 -18.31 -1.59 -15.72
N ASN A 153 -17.81 -1.93 -14.52
CA ASN A 153 -17.25 -3.24 -14.23
C ASN A 153 -18.32 -4.26 -13.80
N LEU A 154 -19.53 -3.83 -13.42
CA LEU A 154 -20.64 -4.73 -13.09
C LEU A 154 -21.06 -5.59 -14.28
N ARG A 155 -21.05 -5.01 -15.49
CA ARG A 155 -21.30 -5.74 -16.74
C ARG A 155 -20.21 -6.76 -17.06
N LYS A 156 -18.99 -6.53 -16.55
CA LYS A 156 -17.80 -7.40 -16.71
C LYS A 156 -17.55 -8.28 -15.48
N ALA A 157 -18.57 -8.54 -14.67
CA ALA A 157 -18.52 -9.37 -13.46
C ALA A 157 -18.19 -10.85 -13.77
N ASN A 158 -16.98 -11.10 -14.26
CA ASN A 158 -16.43 -12.43 -14.50
C ASN A 158 -15.61 -12.90 -13.30
N ALA A 159 -15.33 -14.20 -13.25
CA ALA A 159 -14.61 -14.79 -12.12
C ALA A 159 -13.23 -14.15 -11.84
N PRO A 160 -12.39 -13.82 -12.85
CA PRO A 160 -11.13 -13.11 -12.61
C PRO A 160 -11.31 -11.73 -11.95
N PHE A 161 -12.29 -10.93 -12.41
CA PHE A 161 -12.57 -9.62 -11.83
C PHE A 161 -13.03 -9.75 -10.37
N CYS A 162 -14.02 -10.63 -10.11
CA CYS A 162 -14.50 -10.88 -8.75
C CYS A 162 -13.38 -11.41 -7.84
N ALA A 163 -12.48 -12.27 -8.34
CA ALA A 163 -11.36 -12.77 -7.55
C ALA A 163 -10.40 -11.64 -7.12
N ASN A 164 -10.10 -10.69 -8.01
CA ASN A 164 -9.32 -9.50 -7.66
C ASN A 164 -10.04 -8.59 -6.66
N VAL A 165 -11.37 -8.45 -6.77
CA VAL A 165 -12.16 -7.73 -5.76
C VAL A 165 -12.05 -8.45 -4.40
N CYS A 166 -12.20 -9.78 -4.36
CA CYS A 166 -12.06 -10.58 -3.14
C CYS A 166 -10.69 -10.40 -2.48
N LEU A 167 -9.59 -10.27 -3.24
CA LEU A 167 -8.28 -9.96 -2.67
C LEU A 167 -8.33 -8.69 -1.82
N LYS A 168 -8.97 -7.63 -2.32
CA LYS A 168 -9.11 -6.36 -1.60
C LYS A 168 -10.01 -6.48 -0.39
N LEU A 169 -11.16 -7.14 -0.53
CA LEU A 169 -12.11 -7.35 0.57
C LEU A 169 -11.42 -8.08 1.74
N ASN A 170 -10.70 -9.15 1.45
CA ASN A 170 -10.04 -9.95 2.46
C ASN A 170 -9.00 -9.14 3.23
N MET A 171 -8.15 -8.37 2.55
CA MET A 171 -7.14 -7.53 3.22
C MET A 171 -7.75 -6.40 4.04
N ARG A 172 -8.87 -5.82 3.60
CA ARG A 172 -9.63 -4.80 4.36
C ARG A 172 -10.23 -5.38 5.65
N LEU A 173 -10.53 -6.68 5.68
CA LEU A 173 -11.06 -7.40 6.83
C LEU A 173 -10.00 -8.09 7.68
N ASP A 174 -8.72 -7.72 7.54
CA ASP A 174 -7.60 -8.33 8.28
C ASP A 174 -7.33 -9.81 7.93
N GLY A 175 -7.66 -10.18 6.69
CA GLY A 175 -7.26 -11.43 6.08
C GLY A 175 -5.84 -11.43 5.53
N LYS A 176 -5.46 -12.56 4.95
CA LYS A 176 -4.16 -12.80 4.32
C LYS A 176 -4.35 -13.57 3.03
N ASN A 177 -4.02 -12.94 1.90
CA ASN A 177 -4.23 -13.55 0.58
C ASN A 177 -3.20 -14.64 0.28
N ALA A 178 -1.93 -14.26 0.31
CA ALA A 178 -0.78 -15.13 0.07
C ALA A 178 0.38 -14.72 0.98
N VAL A 179 1.34 -15.63 1.15
CA VAL A 179 2.64 -15.37 1.79
C VAL A 179 3.76 -15.86 0.89
N LEU A 180 5.00 -15.49 1.19
CA LEU A 180 6.15 -16.12 0.55
C LEU A 180 6.53 -17.39 1.29
N ARG A 181 6.83 -18.44 0.54
CA ARG A 181 7.36 -19.69 1.08
C ARG A 181 8.86 -19.57 1.34
N ASP A 182 9.58 -18.93 0.42
CA ASP A 182 11.00 -18.65 0.54
C ASP A 182 11.21 -17.64 1.70
N PRO A 183 12.23 -17.84 2.55
CA PRO A 183 12.45 -17.00 3.71
C PRO A 183 12.88 -15.59 3.28
N LEU A 184 12.31 -14.59 3.94
CA LEU A 184 12.71 -13.20 3.80
C LEU A 184 13.94 -12.95 4.69
N PRO A 185 15.07 -12.46 4.14
CA PRO A 185 16.26 -12.15 4.92
C PRO A 185 15.94 -11.31 6.16
N LEU A 186 16.55 -11.69 7.30
CA LEU A 186 16.28 -11.17 8.65
C LEU A 186 14.87 -11.45 9.21
N LEU A 187 13.83 -11.13 8.44
CA LEU A 187 12.42 -11.22 8.83
C LEU A 187 11.97 -12.63 9.23
N SER A 188 12.50 -13.66 8.55
CA SER A 188 12.17 -15.07 8.86
C SER A 188 12.91 -15.64 10.07
N ARG A 189 13.91 -14.94 10.62
CA ARG A 189 14.75 -15.44 11.72
C ARG A 189 14.47 -14.72 13.05
N SER A 190 14.19 -13.43 12.99
CA SER A 190 14.01 -12.56 14.15
C SER A 190 12.80 -11.64 13.96
N PRO A 191 12.09 -11.23 15.03
CA PRO A 191 11.04 -10.22 14.95
C PRO A 191 11.56 -8.96 14.31
N THR A 192 11.19 -8.76 13.07
CA THR A 192 11.64 -7.63 12.28
C THR A 192 10.41 -6.88 11.81
N ILE A 193 10.42 -5.57 11.96
CA ILE A 193 9.36 -4.73 11.42
C ILE A 193 9.87 -4.03 10.18
N ILE A 194 9.12 -4.17 9.09
CA ILE A 194 9.42 -3.51 7.82
C ILE A 194 8.49 -2.31 7.70
N ILE A 195 9.10 -1.14 7.56
CA ILE A 195 8.41 0.14 7.52
C ILE A 195 8.56 0.73 6.13
N GLY A 196 7.47 1.29 5.60
CA GLY A 196 7.48 2.14 4.42
C GLY A 196 7.04 3.54 4.81
N ALA A 197 7.71 4.56 4.29
CA ALA A 197 7.39 5.95 4.56
C ALA A 197 7.40 6.80 3.29
N ASP A 198 6.33 7.54 3.08
CA ASP A 198 6.15 8.47 1.97
C ASP A 198 5.66 9.83 2.47
N LEU A 199 6.01 10.87 1.73
CA LEU A 199 5.57 12.24 1.96
C LEU A 199 5.03 12.81 0.64
N GLU A 200 3.71 12.79 0.50
CA GLU A 200 3.05 13.29 -0.70
C GLU A 200 2.90 14.82 -0.62
N HIS A 201 3.67 15.53 -1.45
CA HIS A 201 3.52 16.96 -1.64
C HIS A 201 2.32 17.31 -2.56
N PRO A 202 1.68 18.47 -2.36
CA PRO A 202 0.66 18.97 -3.29
C PRO A 202 1.26 19.09 -4.71
N ARG A 203 0.46 18.74 -5.71
CA ARG A 203 0.87 18.92 -7.12
C ARG A 203 0.80 20.39 -7.51
N PRO A 204 1.56 20.83 -8.52
CA PRO A 204 1.40 22.15 -9.10
C PRO A 204 -0.08 22.43 -9.43
N GLY A 205 -0.60 23.56 -8.96
CA GLY A 205 -2.02 23.93 -9.11
C GLY A 205 -2.94 23.54 -7.95
N MET A 206 -2.49 22.74 -6.98
CA MET A 206 -3.26 22.44 -5.74
C MET A 206 -3.13 23.51 -4.64
N GLY A 207 -2.65 24.71 -4.99
CA GLY A 207 -2.48 25.82 -4.06
C GLY A 207 -1.56 25.48 -2.88
N ALA A 208 -1.88 26.03 -1.71
CA ALA A 208 -1.10 25.90 -0.50
C ALA A 208 -1.51 24.69 0.37
N GLN A 209 -2.00 23.61 -0.24
CA GLN A 209 -2.38 22.41 0.52
C GLN A 209 -1.16 21.83 1.28
N PRO A 210 -1.38 21.27 2.48
CA PRO A 210 -0.32 20.61 3.24
C PRO A 210 0.19 19.34 2.52
N SER A 211 1.38 18.92 2.91
CA SER A 211 1.91 17.61 2.53
C SER A 211 1.30 16.55 3.43
N ILE A 212 1.18 15.33 2.91
CA ILE A 212 0.60 14.20 3.65
C ILE A 212 1.68 13.16 3.86
N ALA A 213 2.04 12.95 5.11
CA ALA A 213 2.92 11.87 5.52
C ALA A 213 2.11 10.58 5.70
N ALA A 214 2.64 9.48 5.19
CA ALA A 214 2.13 8.15 5.43
C ALA A 214 3.27 7.22 5.84
N VAL A 215 3.10 6.57 6.99
CA VAL A 215 4.03 5.57 7.51
C VAL A 215 3.27 4.26 7.67
N VAL A 216 3.71 3.23 6.99
CA VAL A 216 3.13 1.89 7.06
C VAL A 216 4.11 0.92 7.68
N ALA A 217 3.65 -0.06 8.44
CA ALA A 217 4.52 -1.09 9.01
C ALA A 217 3.92 -2.48 8.86
N SER A 218 4.78 -3.47 8.63
CA SER A 218 4.41 -4.88 8.58
C SER A 218 3.87 -5.34 9.92
N MET A 219 2.87 -6.22 9.90
CA MET A 219 2.11 -6.66 11.07
C MET A 219 2.25 -8.17 11.34
N ASP A 220 3.09 -8.84 10.56
CA ASP A 220 3.44 -10.25 10.70
C ASP A 220 4.87 -10.54 10.17
N ALA A 221 5.34 -11.75 10.40
CA ALA A 221 6.66 -12.22 9.95
C ALA A 221 6.74 -12.54 8.45
N TYR A 222 5.65 -12.35 7.70
CA TYR A 222 5.57 -12.66 6.27
C TYR A 222 5.52 -11.40 5.41
N SER A 223 5.46 -10.22 6.03
CA SER A 223 5.23 -8.95 5.35
C SER A 223 3.92 -8.97 4.53
N ALA A 224 2.91 -9.72 4.98
CA ALA A 224 1.66 -9.92 4.23
C ALA A 224 0.54 -8.96 4.66
N GLN A 225 0.64 -8.41 5.88
CA GLN A 225 -0.31 -7.46 6.44
C GLN A 225 0.42 -6.20 6.89
N TYR A 226 -0.22 -5.04 6.71
CA TYR A 226 0.31 -3.74 7.11
C TYR A 226 -0.74 -2.92 7.85
N ALA A 227 -0.29 -2.03 8.74
CA ALA A 227 -1.09 -0.93 9.26
C ALA A 227 -0.46 0.40 8.87
N ALA A 228 -1.26 1.47 8.79
CA ALA A 228 -0.82 2.80 8.40
C ALA A 228 -1.06 3.82 9.52
N ARG A 229 -0.19 4.82 9.59
CA ARG A 229 -0.39 6.08 10.30
C ARG A 229 -0.18 7.24 9.34
N LEU A 230 -1.05 8.23 9.47
CA LEU A 230 -1.20 9.30 8.50
C LEU A 230 -1.15 10.65 9.21
N GLY A 231 -0.68 11.68 8.52
CA GLY A 231 -0.74 13.03 9.05
C GLY A 231 -0.50 14.10 8.00
N ALA A 232 -1.31 15.15 8.04
CA ALA A 232 -1.02 16.38 7.33
C ALA A 232 0.05 17.19 8.06
N GLN A 233 0.93 17.82 7.29
CA GLN A 233 1.99 18.69 7.79
C GLN A 233 2.34 19.78 6.78
N LYS A 234 3.12 20.77 7.23
CA LYS A 234 3.70 21.76 6.32
C LYS A 234 4.60 21.07 5.28
N ALA A 235 4.76 21.69 4.12
CA ALA A 235 5.60 21.19 3.03
C ALA A 235 7.10 21.30 3.37
N THR A 236 7.54 20.49 4.34
CA THR A 236 8.95 20.20 4.65
C THR A 236 9.31 18.84 4.06
N SER A 237 10.59 18.49 4.01
CA SER A 237 11.05 17.22 3.40
C SER A 237 11.00 16.02 4.36
N ASP A 238 11.04 16.29 5.67
CA ASP A 238 11.02 15.32 6.76
C ASP A 238 9.59 15.03 7.26
N ILE A 239 9.38 13.89 7.93
CA ILE A 239 8.09 13.54 8.52
C ILE A 239 8.00 14.06 9.97
N GLN A 240 7.23 15.14 10.19
CA GLN A 240 7.23 15.87 11.47
C GLN A 240 6.67 15.06 12.63
N LYS A 241 5.61 14.25 12.39
CA LYS A 241 4.93 13.43 13.40
C LYS A 241 5.49 12.00 13.49
N LEU A 242 6.63 11.73 12.86
CA LEU A 242 7.21 10.39 12.73
C LEU A 242 7.37 9.64 14.08
N PRO A 243 7.87 10.25 15.18
CA PRO A 243 8.04 9.51 16.44
C PRO A 243 6.73 8.91 16.99
N ASN A 244 5.63 9.67 16.90
CA ASN A 244 4.34 9.22 17.40
C ASN A 244 3.75 8.12 16.51
N MET A 245 3.82 8.31 15.18
CA MET A 245 3.38 7.30 14.20
C MET A 245 4.10 5.97 14.41
N LEU A 246 5.42 6.02 14.57
CA LEU A 246 6.23 4.82 14.81
C LEU A 246 5.91 4.15 16.14
N ARG A 247 5.76 4.92 17.22
CA ARG A 247 5.37 4.36 18.53
C ARG A 247 4.04 3.59 18.42
N GLU A 248 3.05 4.15 17.76
CA GLU A 248 1.75 3.51 17.57
C GLU A 248 1.84 2.25 16.70
N LEU A 249 2.66 2.26 15.65
CA LEU A 249 2.90 1.09 14.80
C LEU A 249 3.67 -0.01 15.55
N PHE A 250 4.65 0.33 16.39
CA PHE A 250 5.34 -0.62 17.26
C PHE A 250 4.39 -1.22 18.30
N HIS A 251 3.47 -0.43 18.85
CA HIS A 251 2.42 -0.94 19.74
C HIS A 251 1.49 -1.91 19.00
N ALA A 252 0.99 -1.54 17.82
CA ALA A 252 0.15 -2.40 16.99
C ALA A 252 0.86 -3.70 16.58
N TYR A 253 2.16 -3.64 16.27
CA TYR A 253 2.98 -4.81 16.01
C TYR A 253 3.06 -5.73 17.24
N TYR A 254 3.31 -5.16 18.43
CA TYR A 254 3.36 -5.92 19.68
C TYR A 254 2.00 -6.56 20.01
N GLU A 255 0.89 -5.84 19.82
CA GLU A 255 -0.45 -6.38 20.03
C GLU A 255 -0.72 -7.63 19.18
N ARG A 256 -0.23 -7.64 17.93
CA ARG A 256 -0.43 -8.74 16.97
C ARG A 256 0.54 -9.89 17.16
N THR A 257 1.81 -9.61 17.40
CA THR A 257 2.87 -10.63 17.41
C THR A 257 3.26 -11.08 18.81
N LYS A 258 2.86 -10.33 19.84
CA LYS A 258 3.30 -10.47 21.24
C LYS A 258 4.82 -10.38 21.42
N ARG A 259 5.52 -9.82 20.42
CA ARG A 259 6.97 -9.57 20.45
C ARG A 259 7.23 -8.13 20.06
N ARG A 260 8.22 -7.51 20.68
CA ARG A 260 8.71 -6.22 20.21
C ARG A 260 9.61 -6.46 18.99
N PRO A 261 9.66 -5.55 18.02
CA PRO A 261 10.64 -5.64 16.95
C PRO A 261 12.06 -5.70 17.55
N GLU A 262 12.82 -6.73 17.20
CA GLU A 262 14.25 -6.82 17.52
C GLU A 262 15.08 -6.13 16.44
N HIS A 263 14.52 -5.97 15.24
CA HIS A 263 15.15 -5.29 14.11
C HIS A 263 14.15 -4.38 13.38
N VAL A 264 14.64 -3.29 12.80
CA VAL A 264 13.86 -2.36 11.99
C VAL A 264 14.48 -2.23 10.60
N ILE A 265 13.66 -2.39 9.56
CA ILE A 265 14.04 -2.09 8.17
C ILE A 265 13.10 -0.98 7.68
N TYR A 266 13.66 0.17 7.33
CA TYR A 266 12.91 1.38 7.00
C TYR A 266 13.16 1.77 5.55
N TYR A 267 12.11 1.70 4.72
CA TYR A 267 12.11 2.15 3.34
C TYR A 267 11.48 3.54 3.22
N ARG A 268 12.22 4.51 2.68
CA ARG A 268 11.78 5.90 2.48
C ARG A 268 11.64 6.22 0.99
N ASP A 269 10.44 6.63 0.54
CA ASP A 269 10.19 6.98 -0.88
C ASP A 269 10.62 8.40 -1.25
N GLY A 270 11.17 8.56 -2.45
CA GLY A 270 11.16 9.84 -3.16
C GLY A 270 12.06 10.95 -2.58
N VAL A 271 13.12 10.60 -1.84
CA VAL A 271 14.09 11.57 -1.32
C VAL A 271 15.13 11.87 -2.40
N GLY A 272 15.39 13.15 -2.68
CA GLY A 272 16.47 13.53 -3.61
C GLY A 272 17.86 13.34 -2.99
N ASP A 273 18.87 13.04 -3.82
CA ASP A 273 20.25 12.78 -3.37
C ASP A 273 20.84 13.90 -2.51
N GLY A 274 20.49 15.16 -2.82
CA GLY A 274 20.94 16.33 -2.07
C GLY A 274 20.32 16.48 -0.67
N GLN A 275 19.31 15.67 -0.33
CA GLN A 275 18.60 15.71 0.95
C GLN A 275 18.86 14.48 1.82
N TYR A 276 19.67 13.52 1.35
CA TYR A 276 19.90 12.25 2.05
C TYR A 276 20.38 12.43 3.48
N PHE A 277 21.36 13.31 3.71
CA PHE A 277 21.93 13.51 5.03
C PHE A 277 20.91 14.08 6.01
N ASP A 278 20.24 15.18 5.63
CA ASP A 278 19.26 15.86 6.49
C ASP A 278 18.10 14.94 6.85
N ILE A 279 17.58 14.19 5.86
CA ILE A 279 16.48 13.23 6.08
C ILE A 279 16.92 12.07 6.94
N LEU A 280 18.09 11.49 6.67
CA LEU A 280 18.62 10.39 7.47
C LEU A 280 18.76 10.81 8.94
N GLU A 281 19.39 11.96 9.19
CA GLU A 281 19.63 12.45 10.54
C GLU A 281 18.31 12.71 11.28
N ALA A 282 17.37 13.40 10.64
CA ALA A 282 16.07 13.72 11.23
C ALA A 282 15.24 12.46 11.53
N GLU A 283 15.13 11.54 10.56
CA GLU A 283 14.25 10.38 10.67
C GLU A 283 14.86 9.26 11.53
N ILE A 284 16.19 9.06 11.55
CA ILE A 284 16.84 8.16 12.53
C ILE A 284 16.66 8.69 13.94
N ARG A 285 16.82 10.00 14.18
CA ARG A 285 16.54 10.61 15.48
C ARG A 285 15.08 10.37 15.91
N ALA A 286 14.14 10.48 14.98
CA ALA A 286 12.73 10.20 15.22
C ALA A 286 12.46 8.72 15.54
N LEU A 287 13.07 7.78 14.80
CA LEU A 287 13.02 6.34 15.06
C LEU A 287 13.55 5.99 16.45
N ARG A 288 14.71 6.54 16.82
CA ARG A 288 15.29 6.37 18.16
C ARG A 288 14.41 6.93 19.25
N LYS A 289 13.82 8.10 19.04
CA LYS A 289 12.85 8.70 19.97
C LYS A 289 11.64 7.79 20.15
N ALA A 290 11.07 7.25 19.07
CA ALA A 290 9.94 6.33 19.15
C ALA A 290 10.28 5.05 19.95
N CYS A 291 11.50 4.53 19.79
CA CYS A 291 11.96 3.38 20.56
C CYS A 291 12.06 3.72 22.07
N LYS A 292 12.67 4.85 22.43
CA LYS A 292 12.76 5.31 23.82
C LYS A 292 11.39 5.58 24.46
N MET A 293 10.40 6.02 23.67
CA MET A 293 9.01 6.19 24.15
C MET A 293 8.34 4.87 24.56
N ILE A 294 8.87 3.71 24.15
CA ILE A 294 8.40 2.39 24.59
C ILE A 294 9.14 1.94 25.85
N SER A 295 10.46 2.13 25.88
CA SER A 295 11.33 1.82 27.02
C SER A 295 12.70 2.45 26.82
N ASP A 296 13.28 3.00 27.88
CA ASP A 296 14.57 3.73 27.82
C ASP A 296 15.72 2.89 27.23
N ASN A 297 15.72 1.58 27.47
CA ASN A 297 16.75 0.65 27.02
C ASN A 297 16.43 -0.02 25.67
N TYR A 298 15.31 0.32 25.04
CA TYR A 298 14.90 -0.28 23.77
C TYR A 298 15.54 0.48 22.60
N SER A 299 16.50 -0.17 21.93
CA SER A 299 17.23 0.39 20.79
C SER A 299 17.57 -0.70 19.77
N PRO A 300 16.58 -1.20 19.00
CA PRO A 300 16.82 -2.22 17.98
C PRO A 300 17.71 -1.67 16.86
N PRO A 301 18.58 -2.49 16.24
CA PRO A 301 19.33 -2.10 15.05
C PRO A 301 18.41 -1.71 13.87
N ILE A 302 18.83 -0.70 13.12
CA ILE A 302 18.07 -0.09 12.01
C ILE A 302 18.82 -0.24 10.69
N THR A 303 18.12 -0.63 9.62
CA THR A 303 18.54 -0.44 8.22
C THR A 303 17.65 0.60 7.57
N PHE A 304 18.23 1.65 6.97
CA PHE A 304 17.55 2.74 6.30
C PHE A 304 17.85 2.71 4.80
N ILE A 305 16.81 2.56 3.99
CA ILE A 305 16.90 2.39 2.54
C ILE A 305 16.02 3.43 1.86
N VAL A 306 16.60 4.29 1.03
CA VAL A 306 15.83 5.17 0.16
C VAL A 306 15.45 4.42 -1.11
N ALA A 307 14.19 4.55 -1.51
CA ALA A 307 13.67 4.03 -2.78
C ALA A 307 13.29 5.20 -3.69
N ASN A 308 13.88 5.24 -4.89
CA ASN A 308 13.66 6.28 -5.86
C ASN A 308 13.21 5.68 -7.18
N LYS A 309 11.93 5.86 -7.51
CA LYS A 309 11.37 5.48 -8.82
C LYS A 309 11.39 6.65 -9.82
N ARG A 310 11.70 7.88 -9.42
CA ARG A 310 11.59 9.09 -10.26
C ARG A 310 12.95 9.59 -10.80
N HIS A 311 13.67 8.75 -11.53
CA HIS A 311 14.93 9.11 -12.23
C HIS A 311 14.89 8.87 -13.76
N LEU A 312 15.98 9.17 -14.49
CA LEU A 312 16.02 9.02 -15.95
C LEU A 312 16.67 7.71 -16.42
N THR A 313 17.40 7.01 -15.57
CA THR A 313 18.10 5.75 -15.90
C THR A 313 17.18 4.69 -16.51
N ARG A 314 17.62 4.11 -17.62
CA ARG A 314 17.03 2.94 -18.30
C ARG A 314 18.16 2.02 -18.73
N ALA A 315 17.91 0.71 -18.71
CA ALA A 315 18.81 -0.30 -19.24
C ALA A 315 18.06 -1.13 -20.29
N PHE A 316 18.82 -1.69 -21.21
CA PHE A 316 18.31 -2.51 -22.30
C PHE A 316 19.12 -3.81 -22.33
N PRO A 317 18.49 -4.98 -22.46
CA PRO A 317 19.21 -6.23 -22.64
C PRO A 317 20.10 -6.17 -23.88
N VAL A 318 21.35 -6.59 -23.75
CA VAL A 318 22.28 -6.73 -24.89
C VAL A 318 21.83 -7.88 -25.78
N ASP A 319 21.50 -9.02 -25.16
CA ASP A 319 21.01 -10.21 -25.82
C ASP A 319 19.48 -10.36 -25.68
N ARG A 320 18.81 -10.77 -26.76
CA ARG A 320 17.35 -11.03 -26.75
C ARG A 320 16.94 -12.14 -25.78
N ARG A 321 17.86 -13.05 -25.45
CA ARG A 321 17.62 -14.16 -24.50
C ARG A 321 17.43 -13.65 -23.06
N ASP A 322 17.99 -12.49 -22.75
CA ASP A 322 17.93 -11.85 -21.44
C ASP A 322 16.80 -10.82 -21.34
N ALA A 323 16.04 -10.67 -22.42
CA ALA A 323 14.85 -9.85 -22.46
C ALA A 323 13.59 -10.63 -22.03
N ASP A 324 12.61 -9.91 -21.50
CA ASP A 324 11.26 -10.40 -21.32
C ASP A 324 10.51 -10.50 -22.67
N ARG A 325 9.26 -10.96 -22.64
CA ARG A 325 8.42 -11.13 -23.84
C ARG A 325 8.23 -9.85 -24.66
N LYS A 326 8.46 -8.68 -24.07
CA LYS A 326 8.28 -7.35 -24.69
C LYS A 326 9.60 -6.68 -25.06
N GLY A 327 10.74 -7.37 -24.87
CA GLY A 327 12.06 -6.79 -25.15
C GLY A 327 12.61 -5.94 -24.00
N ASN A 328 11.97 -5.93 -22.83
CA ASN A 328 12.47 -5.22 -21.66
C ASN A 328 13.41 -6.09 -20.82
N VAL A 329 14.13 -5.46 -19.90
CA VAL A 329 14.91 -6.15 -18.86
C VAL A 329 13.98 -7.05 -18.02
N LYS A 330 14.41 -8.29 -17.77
CA LYS A 330 13.65 -9.26 -16.97
C LYS A 330 13.49 -8.81 -15.51
N PRO A 331 12.35 -9.15 -14.86
CA PRO A 331 12.19 -8.94 -13.43
C PRO A 331 13.26 -9.67 -12.63
N GLY A 332 13.69 -9.06 -11.53
CA GLY A 332 14.79 -9.58 -10.69
C GLY A 332 16.17 -9.10 -11.13
N THR A 333 16.29 -8.37 -12.24
CA THR A 333 17.57 -7.81 -12.66
C THR A 333 18.03 -6.71 -11.70
N ILE A 334 19.24 -6.89 -11.17
CA ILE A 334 20.00 -5.99 -10.32
C ILE A 334 21.16 -5.42 -11.12
N ILE A 335 21.38 -4.11 -11.00
CA ILE A 335 22.59 -3.42 -11.44
C ILE A 335 23.17 -2.69 -10.23
N ASP A 336 24.29 -3.17 -9.74
CA ASP A 336 25.01 -2.68 -8.55
C ASP A 336 26.49 -2.37 -8.83
N THR A 337 26.88 -2.33 -10.11
CA THR A 337 28.24 -2.00 -10.57
C THR A 337 28.22 -1.05 -11.77
N GLY A 338 29.33 -0.31 -11.95
CA GLY A 338 29.62 0.49 -13.14
C GLY A 338 28.86 1.82 -13.25
N VAL A 339 27.54 1.80 -13.14
CA VAL A 339 26.64 2.96 -13.31
C VAL A 339 26.00 3.46 -12.00
N VAL A 340 26.38 2.83 -10.89
CA VAL A 340 26.00 3.20 -9.51
C VAL A 340 27.06 4.10 -8.88
N ASP A 341 26.81 4.62 -7.69
CA ASP A 341 27.79 5.46 -6.97
C ASP A 341 28.95 4.59 -6.45
N PRO A 342 30.23 4.94 -6.74
CA PRO A 342 31.38 4.13 -6.35
C PRO A 342 31.66 4.13 -4.84
N HIS A 343 31.03 5.02 -4.07
CA HIS A 343 31.27 5.20 -2.64
C HIS A 343 30.04 4.92 -1.78
N ARG A 344 28.88 4.66 -2.39
CA ARG A 344 27.64 4.35 -1.68
C ARG A 344 27.25 2.91 -1.93
N PHE A 345 26.47 2.38 -0.99
CA PHE A 345 25.71 1.17 -1.25
C PHE A 345 24.43 1.60 -1.98
N ASP A 346 24.42 1.45 -3.30
CA ASP A 346 23.23 1.67 -4.13
C ASP A 346 23.11 0.65 -5.27
N PHE A 347 21.88 0.40 -5.69
CA PHE A 347 21.58 -0.57 -6.75
C PHE A 347 20.27 -0.23 -7.46
N PHE A 348 20.19 -0.57 -8.75
CA PHE A 348 18.95 -0.54 -9.52
C PHE A 348 18.31 -1.92 -9.53
N LEU A 349 17.02 -2.00 -9.23
CA LEU A 349 16.24 -3.23 -9.28
C LEU A 349 15.06 -3.09 -10.26
N TYR A 350 15.00 -4.01 -11.22
CA TYR A 350 13.82 -4.23 -12.05
C TYR A 350 12.85 -5.19 -11.35
N GLY A 351 11.95 -4.65 -10.52
CA GLY A 351 11.03 -5.49 -9.73
C GLY A 351 9.92 -6.21 -10.53
N HIS A 352 9.57 -5.71 -11.72
CA HIS A 352 8.45 -6.22 -12.51
C HIS A 352 8.66 -6.03 -14.02
N SER A 353 7.89 -6.76 -14.82
CA SER A 353 7.81 -6.57 -16.26
C SER A 353 6.79 -5.47 -16.58
N SER A 354 7.18 -4.51 -17.42
CA SER A 354 6.28 -3.42 -17.76
C SER A 354 5.12 -3.89 -18.63
N ILE A 355 3.91 -3.41 -18.32
CA ILE A 355 2.74 -3.70 -19.15
C ILE A 355 2.88 -3.00 -20.52
N GLN A 356 3.44 -1.79 -20.54
CA GLN A 356 3.62 -0.99 -21.74
C GLN A 356 4.89 -0.14 -21.62
N GLY A 357 5.56 0.09 -22.76
CA GLY A 357 6.75 0.95 -22.83
C GLY A 357 8.00 0.30 -22.26
N THR A 358 9.00 1.15 -21.97
CA THR A 358 10.30 0.73 -21.45
C THR A 358 10.27 0.62 -19.93
N SER A 359 10.70 -0.53 -19.40
CA SER A 359 10.82 -0.74 -17.97
C SER A 359 11.73 0.27 -17.31
N LYS A 360 11.27 0.78 -16.18
CA LYS A 360 12.03 1.66 -15.30
C LYS A 360 12.36 0.91 -14.02
N PRO A 361 13.65 0.77 -13.66
CA PRO A 361 14.01 0.18 -12.38
C PRO A 361 13.68 1.16 -11.26
N CYS A 362 13.62 0.65 -10.03
CA CYS A 362 13.74 1.50 -8.85
C CYS A 362 15.21 1.55 -8.45
N HIS A 363 15.69 2.74 -8.12
CA HIS A 363 17.01 2.95 -7.52
C HIS A 363 16.89 2.87 -6.01
N TYR A 364 17.71 2.04 -5.37
CA TYR A 364 17.75 1.86 -3.93
C TYR A 364 19.10 2.30 -3.41
N THR A 365 19.11 3.12 -2.36
CA THR A 365 20.33 3.58 -1.70
C THR A 365 20.24 3.25 -0.22
N VAL A 366 21.18 2.46 0.30
CA VAL A 366 21.27 2.15 1.73
C VAL A 366 22.07 3.26 2.40
N LEU A 367 21.39 4.08 3.20
CA LEU A 367 22.00 5.24 3.86
C LEU A 367 22.56 4.91 5.24
N TYR A 368 22.04 3.86 5.88
CA TYR A 368 22.41 3.48 7.24
C TYR A 368 22.08 2.01 7.47
N ASP A 369 22.99 1.24 8.06
CA ASP A 369 22.72 -0.17 8.38
C ASP A 369 23.48 -0.66 9.62
N GLU A 370 22.74 -0.84 10.71
CA GLU A 370 23.25 -1.49 11.93
C GLU A 370 22.91 -2.98 11.99
N ASN A 371 22.00 -3.45 11.14
CA ASN A 371 21.69 -4.87 11.04
C ASN A 371 22.81 -5.65 10.34
N LYS A 372 23.73 -4.94 9.66
CA LYS A 372 24.89 -5.48 8.95
C LYS A 372 24.48 -6.53 7.92
N LEU A 373 23.43 -6.22 7.17
CA LEU A 373 22.94 -7.07 6.10
C LEU A 373 23.93 -7.06 4.93
N SER A 374 24.13 -8.23 4.33
CA SER A 374 24.95 -8.31 3.13
C SER A 374 24.25 -7.65 1.95
N ALA A 375 25.01 -7.36 0.89
CA ALA A 375 24.43 -6.79 -0.33
C ALA A 375 23.34 -7.68 -0.92
N ASP A 376 23.62 -8.98 -0.99
CA ASP A 376 22.68 -9.98 -1.48
C ASP A 376 21.44 -10.09 -0.58
N ASP A 377 21.56 -9.99 0.75
CA ASP A 377 20.41 -10.02 1.66
C ASP A 377 19.47 -8.83 1.42
N ILE A 378 20.01 -7.62 1.27
CA ILE A 378 19.19 -6.42 1.03
C ILE A 378 18.51 -6.52 -0.34
N GLN A 379 19.26 -6.85 -1.39
CA GLN A 379 18.74 -6.96 -2.75
C GLN A 379 17.66 -8.05 -2.85
N LEU A 380 17.89 -9.23 -2.26
CA LEU A 380 16.94 -10.33 -2.22
C LEU A 380 15.68 -9.96 -1.44
N LEU A 381 15.84 -9.37 -0.24
CA LEU A 381 14.72 -8.89 0.56
C LEU A 381 13.89 -7.87 -0.22
N THR A 382 14.53 -6.83 -0.77
CA THR A 382 13.84 -5.78 -1.54
C THR A 382 13.08 -6.37 -2.73
N TYR A 383 13.69 -7.32 -3.45
CA TYR A 383 13.03 -7.97 -4.59
C TYR A 383 11.85 -8.83 -4.16
N HIS A 384 12.01 -9.67 -3.14
CA HIS A 384 10.95 -10.54 -2.63
C HIS A 384 9.79 -9.75 -2.04
N LEU A 385 10.05 -8.63 -1.37
CA LEU A 385 8.99 -7.72 -0.90
C LEU A 385 8.10 -7.23 -2.05
N GLY A 386 8.60 -7.14 -3.29
CA GLY A 386 7.81 -6.83 -4.48
C GLY A 386 6.69 -7.84 -4.78
N TYR A 387 6.76 -9.05 -4.23
CA TYR A 387 5.76 -10.12 -4.38
C TYR A 387 4.75 -10.18 -3.22
N THR A 388 4.94 -9.38 -2.18
CA THR A 388 4.04 -9.34 -1.01
C THR A 388 2.86 -8.38 -1.19
N PHE A 389 2.78 -7.68 -2.33
CA PHE A 389 1.70 -6.74 -2.63
C PHE A 389 0.35 -7.44 -2.82
N SER A 390 -0.49 -7.35 -1.79
CA SER A 390 -1.70 -8.15 -1.59
C SER A 390 -2.91 -7.82 -2.49
N ARG A 391 -2.83 -6.80 -3.36
CA ARG A 391 -3.95 -6.39 -4.25
C ARG A 391 -3.94 -7.09 -5.62
N SER A 392 -2.84 -7.72 -6.02
CA SER A 392 -2.69 -8.30 -7.35
C SER A 392 -1.86 -9.58 -7.35
N THR A 393 -1.95 -10.35 -8.43
CA THR A 393 -1.07 -11.50 -8.69
C THR A 393 0.10 -11.20 -9.61
N HIS A 394 0.67 -10.02 -9.38
CA HIS A 394 1.83 -9.49 -10.10
C HIS A 394 2.79 -8.87 -9.10
N ALA A 395 4.09 -9.05 -9.35
CA ALA A 395 5.15 -8.30 -8.68
C ALA A 395 5.00 -6.81 -8.99
N VAL A 396 5.27 -5.99 -8.00
CA VAL A 396 5.29 -4.53 -8.16
C VAL A 396 6.69 -4.00 -8.42
N SER A 397 6.75 -2.80 -9.00
CA SER A 397 8.01 -2.16 -9.40
C SER A 397 8.93 -1.74 -8.26
N VAL A 398 8.40 -1.67 -7.04
CA VAL A 398 9.08 -1.22 -5.82
C VAL A 398 8.69 -2.16 -4.69
N ALA A 399 9.50 -2.27 -3.64
CA ALA A 399 9.14 -3.01 -2.42
C ALA A 399 7.72 -2.63 -1.93
N ALA A 400 6.90 -3.63 -1.59
CA ALA A 400 5.54 -3.43 -1.10
C ALA A 400 5.37 -2.38 0.01
N PRO A 401 6.24 -2.24 1.04
CA PRO A 401 6.09 -1.19 2.05
C PRO A 401 6.10 0.22 1.44
N VAL A 402 6.96 0.49 0.45
CA VAL A 402 6.99 1.76 -0.28
C VAL A 402 5.67 1.97 -1.03
N TYR A 403 5.23 0.94 -1.75
CA TYR A 403 3.97 1.01 -2.49
C TYR A 403 2.78 1.32 -1.58
N TYR A 404 2.72 0.66 -0.42
CA TYR A 404 1.65 0.87 0.56
C TYR A 404 1.68 2.26 1.19
N ALA A 405 2.86 2.82 1.48
CA ALA A 405 2.98 4.19 1.97
C ALA A 405 2.39 5.18 0.96
N ASN A 406 2.73 5.02 -0.33
CA ASN A 406 2.23 5.89 -1.40
C ASN A 406 0.71 5.77 -1.58
N GLU A 407 0.16 4.54 -1.57
CA GLU A 407 -1.30 4.35 -1.64
C GLU A 407 -1.99 4.90 -0.40
N ALA A 408 -1.39 4.79 0.78
CA ALA A 408 -1.93 5.35 2.02
C ALA A 408 -1.91 6.89 2.03
N ALA A 409 -0.84 7.53 1.54
CA ALA A 409 -0.76 8.99 1.39
C ALA A 409 -1.81 9.51 0.38
N ALA A 410 -1.87 8.89 -0.80
CA ALA A 410 -2.84 9.25 -1.83
C ALA A 410 -4.29 9.04 -1.35
N HIS A 411 -4.53 7.98 -0.58
CA HIS A 411 -5.83 7.73 0.04
C HIS A 411 -6.18 8.80 1.07
N ALA A 412 -5.23 9.16 1.92
CA ALA A 412 -5.36 10.16 2.98
C ALA A 412 -5.57 11.58 2.45
N ARG A 413 -5.23 11.87 1.18
CA ARG A 413 -5.56 13.15 0.53
C ARG A 413 -7.04 13.48 0.58
N HIS A 414 -7.91 12.47 0.56
CA HIS A 414 -9.35 12.66 0.68
C HIS A 414 -9.80 13.10 2.08
N PHE A 415 -8.97 12.94 3.11
CA PHE A 415 -9.28 13.31 4.49
C PHE A 415 -9.01 14.78 4.79
N LEU A 416 -8.43 15.50 3.83
CA LEU A 416 -8.14 16.91 3.95
C LEU A 416 -9.38 17.74 3.58
N LYS A 417 -9.81 18.61 4.50
CA LYS A 417 -10.88 19.60 4.26
C LYS A 417 -10.34 21.01 4.56
N GLU A 418 -10.74 21.99 3.77
CA GLU A 418 -10.46 23.40 4.10
C GLU A 418 -11.25 23.79 5.34
N ALA A 419 -10.57 24.41 6.31
CA ALA A 419 -11.18 24.83 7.56
C ALA A 419 -11.87 26.20 7.37
N PRO A 420 -13.05 26.43 7.98
CA PRO A 420 -13.61 27.78 8.11
C PRO A 420 -12.65 28.71 8.85
N GLU A 421 -12.69 30.02 8.57
CA GLU A 421 -11.75 31.00 9.12
C GLU A 421 -11.70 31.01 10.67
N ASP A 422 -12.84 30.70 11.31
CA ASP A 422 -13.08 30.77 12.76
C ASP A 422 -12.66 29.53 13.57
N GLU A 423 -12.24 28.42 12.94
CA GLU A 423 -11.81 27.23 13.69
C GLU A 423 -10.33 27.30 14.10
N SER A 424 -10.06 27.01 15.38
CA SER A 424 -8.75 27.22 16.02
C SER A 424 -8.06 25.96 16.55
N SER A 425 -8.76 24.82 16.69
CA SER A 425 -8.15 23.57 17.18
C SER A 425 -7.78 22.63 16.03
N ASP A 426 -6.56 22.10 16.07
CA ASP A 426 -6.02 21.03 15.19
C ASP A 426 -5.96 21.32 13.67
N THR A 427 -5.80 22.59 13.28
CA THR A 427 -5.60 22.96 11.87
C THR A 427 -4.11 22.98 11.48
N VAL A 428 -3.81 22.55 10.26
CA VAL A 428 -2.48 22.75 9.65
C VAL A 428 -2.48 24.08 8.93
N SER A 429 -1.76 25.06 9.48
CA SER A 429 -1.57 26.37 8.85
C SER A 429 -0.51 26.30 7.76
N CYS A 430 -0.87 26.75 6.56
CA CYS A 430 0.05 26.83 5.42
C CYS A 430 0.51 28.29 5.20
N SER A 431 1.62 28.47 4.49
CA SER A 431 2.27 29.79 4.31
C SER A 431 1.40 30.85 3.63
N SER A 432 0.29 30.45 2.99
CA SER A 432 -0.71 31.35 2.38
C SER A 432 -1.79 31.86 3.33
N GLY A 433 -1.80 31.44 4.61
CA GLY A 433 -2.87 31.76 5.56
C GLY A 433 -4.06 30.79 5.55
N SER A 434 -4.16 29.89 4.57
CA SER A 434 -5.19 28.84 4.52
C SER A 434 -5.00 27.81 5.64
N LYS A 435 -6.09 27.46 6.31
CA LYS A 435 -6.14 26.42 7.36
C LYS A 435 -6.80 25.17 6.81
N PHE A 436 -6.23 24.01 7.12
CA PHE A 436 -6.81 22.72 6.73
C PHE A 436 -7.02 21.83 7.94
N LEU A 437 -8.15 21.12 7.94
CA LEU A 437 -8.46 20.03 8.86
C LEU A 437 -8.09 18.70 8.22
N PHE A 438 -7.55 17.80 9.02
CA PHE A 438 -7.21 16.45 8.60
C PHE A 438 -7.97 15.44 9.46
N ALA A 439 -8.90 14.72 8.85
CA ALA A 439 -9.69 13.74 9.57
C ALA A 439 -8.84 12.52 9.96
N GLU A 440 -8.84 12.17 11.24
CA GLU A 440 -8.14 10.99 11.74
C GLU A 440 -8.86 9.69 11.35
N VAL A 441 -8.10 8.63 11.13
CA VAL A 441 -8.65 7.31 10.81
C VAL A 441 -9.33 6.72 12.04
N HIS A 442 -10.53 6.18 11.85
CA HIS A 442 -11.30 5.59 12.93
C HIS A 442 -10.58 4.36 13.53
N LYS A 443 -10.60 4.23 14.86
CA LYS A 443 -9.88 3.18 15.60
C LYS A 443 -10.22 1.74 15.15
N ASN A 444 -11.45 1.50 14.70
CA ASN A 444 -11.89 0.20 14.19
C ASN A 444 -11.20 -0.25 12.88
N VAL A 445 -10.64 0.68 12.10
CA VAL A 445 -9.99 0.39 10.82
C VAL A 445 -8.52 0.80 10.79
N GLN A 446 -8.03 1.59 11.73
CA GLN A 446 -6.65 2.10 11.78
C GLN A 446 -5.57 1.00 11.74
N ASN A 447 -5.87 -0.19 12.27
CA ASN A 447 -4.95 -1.33 12.30
C ASN A 447 -5.24 -2.34 11.17
N LYS A 448 -6.12 -2.00 10.21
CA LYS A 448 -6.42 -2.77 9.01
C LYS A 448 -5.84 -2.08 7.78
N MET A 449 -5.79 -2.77 6.64
CA MET A 449 -5.32 -2.19 5.37
C MET A 449 -6.43 -1.38 4.67
N PHE A 450 -6.98 -0.35 5.32
CA PHE A 450 -8.06 0.48 4.77
C PHE A 450 -7.67 1.25 3.50
N PHE A 451 -6.38 1.40 3.23
CA PHE A 451 -5.83 2.08 2.06
C PHE A 451 -5.74 1.20 0.79
N ILE A 452 -6.09 -0.10 0.85
CA ILE A 452 -5.87 -1.04 -0.27
C ILE A 452 -6.91 -0.99 -1.40
#